data_AF-A0A953M8R2-F1
#
_entry.id   AF-A0A953M8R2-F1
#
_cell.length_a   1.000
_cell.length_b   1.000
_cell.length_c   1.000
_cell.angle_alpha   90.00
_cell.angle_beta   90.00
_cell.angle_gamma   90.00
#
_symmetry.space_group_name_H-M   'P 1'
#
loop_
_entity.id
_entity.type
_entity.pdbx_description
1 polymer ?
#
loop_
_entity_poly.entity_id
_entity_poly.type
_entity_poly.pdbx_seq_one_letter_code
_entity_poly.pdbx_strand_id
1 'polypeptide(L)' 'MGRDEGCMAQIVDDQISRKHAQIRCVAGRYVALDMRSANGTLVNGRPLTG' A
#
# COMPACT_ATOMS: atom_id res chain seq x y z
N MET A 1 -3.37 3.48 2.33
CA MET A 1 -2.97 2.71 3.52
C MET A 1 -1.54 3.06 3.83
N GLY A 2 -1.18 3.17 5.10
CA GLY A 2 0.16 3.56 5.52
C GLY A 2 0.19 4.03 6.96
N ARG A 3 1.36 4.47 7.43
CA ARG A 3 1.53 4.91 8.84
C ARG A 3 0.96 6.29 9.14
N ASP A 4 0.82 7.12 8.11
CA ASP A 4 0.31 8.48 8.25
C ASP A 4 -1.13 8.49 8.77
N GLU A 5 -1.46 9.38 9.70
CA GLU A 5 -2.79 9.48 10.33
C GLU A 5 -3.90 9.84 9.33
N GLY A 6 -3.54 10.49 8.23
CA GLY A 6 -4.46 10.79 7.13
C GLY A 6 -4.78 9.60 6.21
N CYS A 7 -4.20 8.41 6.43
CA CYS A 7 -4.51 7.23 5.64
C CYS A 7 -5.86 6.63 6.06
N MET A 8 -6.72 6.28 5.09
CA MET A 8 -8.02 5.64 5.37
C MET A 8 -7.92 4.37 6.22
N ALA A 9 -6.80 3.64 6.08
CA ALA A 9 -6.40 2.56 6.95
C ALA A 9 -4.99 2.87 7.42
N GLN A 10 -4.90 3.38 8.65
CA GLN A 10 -3.66 3.69 9.32
C GLN A 10 -3.07 2.41 9.92
N ILE A 11 -1.76 2.22 9.75
CA ILE A 11 -1.02 1.12 10.36
C ILE A 11 0.20 1.71 11.06
N VAL A 12 0.17 1.74 12.38
CA VAL A 12 1.20 2.38 13.21
C VAL A 12 2.37 1.42 13.43
N ASP A 13 3.24 1.34 12.42
CA ASP A 13 4.48 0.54 12.45
C ASP A 13 5.58 1.27 11.67
N ASP A 14 6.77 1.43 12.25
CA ASP A 14 7.87 2.19 11.65
C ASP A 14 8.41 1.57 10.35
N GLN A 15 8.19 0.27 10.12
CA GLN A 15 8.50 -0.40 8.87
C GLN A 15 7.50 -0.07 7.74
N ILE A 16 6.39 0.60 8.06
CA ILE A 16 5.39 1.02 7.09
C ILE A 16 5.62 2.49 6.72
N SER A 17 5.85 2.74 5.44
CA SER A 17 5.88 4.09 4.89
C SER A 17 4.61 4.88 5.17
N ARG A 18 4.75 6.22 5.34
CA ARG A 18 3.64 7.15 5.58
C ARG A 18 2.47 6.91 4.63
N LYS A 19 2.74 6.83 3.33
CA LYS A 19 1.83 6.35 2.28
C LYS A 19 2.46 5.10 1.69
N HIS A 20 1.95 3.93 2.04
CA HIS A 20 2.60 2.66 1.72
C HIS A 20 2.00 2.01 0.47
N ALA A 21 0.67 1.84 0.48
CA ALA A 21 -0.05 1.19 -0.59
C ALA A 21 -1.44 1.80 -0.80
N GLN A 22 -1.96 1.66 -2.01
CA GLN A 22 -3.29 2.09 -2.40
C GLN A 22 -4.06 0.97 -3.09
N ILE A 23 -5.34 0.83 -2.76
CA ILE A 23 -6.29 0.04 -3.54
C ILE A 23 -7.11 1.01 -4.39
N ARG A 24 -7.20 0.77 -5.70
CA ARG A 24 -8.08 1.52 -6.61
C ARG A 24 -9.10 0.60 -7.24
N CYS A 25 -10.32 1.09 -7.42
CA CYS A 25 -11.31 0.44 -8.28
C CYS A 25 -11.17 1.01 -9.70
N VAL A 26 -10.82 0.17 -10.66
CA VAL A 26 -10.67 0.52 -12.09
C VAL A 26 -11.53 -0.44 -12.90
N ALA A 27 -12.53 0.08 -13.61
CA ALA A 27 -13.46 -0.71 -14.42
C ALA A 27 -14.08 -1.90 -13.67
N GLY A 28 -14.50 -1.68 -12.42
CA GLY A 28 -15.11 -2.71 -11.57
C GLY A 28 -14.13 -3.73 -10.98
N ARG A 29 -12.81 -3.54 -11.17
CA ARG A 29 -11.76 -4.39 -10.59
C ARG A 29 -10.93 -3.61 -9.58
N TYR A 30 -10.58 -4.27 -8.48
CA TYR A 30 -9.65 -3.70 -7.51
C TYR A 30 -8.20 -4.00 -7.90
N VAL A 31 -7.37 -2.97 -7.92
CA VAL A 31 -5.93 -3.07 -8.17
C VAL A 31 -5.17 -2.52 -6.96
N ALA A 32 -4.10 -3.21 -6.57
CA ALA A 32 -3.18 -2.76 -5.54
C ALA A 32 -1.99 -2.04 -6.19
N LEU A 33 -1.58 -0.92 -5.61
CA LEU A 33 -0.40 -0.17 -6.02
C LEU A 33 0.51 0.05 -4.82
N ASP A 34 1.80 -0.22 -5.00
CA ASP A 34 2.83 0.23 -4.08
C ASP A 34 3.09 1.74 -4.31
N MET A 35 3.15 2.51 -3.22
CA MET A 35 3.33 3.97 -3.28
C MET A 35 4.80 4.38 -3.13
N ARG A 36 5.72 3.58 -3.69
CA ARG A 36 7.18 3.68 -3.46
C ARG A 36 7.51 3.52 -1.97
N SER A 37 6.94 2.48 -1.37
CA SER A 37 7.19 2.19 0.02
C SER A 37 8.65 1.74 0.24
N ALA A 38 9.17 1.98 1.44
CA ALA A 38 10.56 1.67 1.78
C ALA A 38 10.86 0.16 1.80
N ASN A 39 9.87 -0.65 2.19
CA ASN A 39 10.00 -2.10 2.31
C ASN A 39 9.25 -2.87 1.20
N GLY A 40 8.63 -2.15 0.25
CA GLY A 40 7.82 -2.72 -0.81
C GLY A 40 6.48 -3.30 -0.31
N THR A 41 5.60 -3.60 -1.26
CA THR A 41 4.32 -4.26 -1.00
C THR A 41 4.35 -5.66 -1.62
N LEU A 42 3.93 -6.69 -0.88
CA LEU A 42 3.79 -8.05 -1.39
C LEU A 42 2.31 -8.46 -1.43
N VAL A 43 1.90 -9.13 -2.50
CA VAL A 43 0.59 -9.78 -2.63
C VAL A 43 0.81 -11.27 -2.84
N ASN A 44 0.28 -12.10 -1.94
CA ASN A 44 0.46 -13.55 -1.94
C ASN A 44 1.94 -13.96 -2.00
N GLY A 45 2.79 -13.29 -1.21
CA GLY A 45 4.23 -13.54 -1.14
C GLY A 45 5.04 -13.06 -2.35
N ARG A 46 4.43 -12.38 -3.31
CA ARG A 46 5.12 -11.83 -4.49
C ARG A 46 5.17 -10.31 -4.41
N PRO A 47 6.33 -9.68 -4.65
CA PRO A 47 6.41 -8.22 -4.67
C PRO A 47 5.53 -7.66 -5.78
N LEU A 48 4.82 -6.58 -5.48
CA LEU A 48 4.17 -5.76 -6.50
C LEU A 48 5.27 -5.11 -7.33
N THR A 49 5.41 -5.58 -8.55
CA THR A 49 6.23 -4.93 -9.56
C THR A 49 5.40 -3.84 -10.21
N GLY A 50 5.83 -2.59 -10.04
CA GLY A 50 5.39 -1.43 -10.80
C GLY A 50 6.45 -1.07 -11.82
#